data_AF-A0A0G4G742-F1
#
_entry.id   AF-A0A0G4G742-F1
#
_cell.length_a   1.000
_cell.length_b   1.000
_cell.length_c   1.000
_cell.angle_alpha   90.00
_cell.angle_beta   90.00
_cell.angle_gamma   90.00
#
_symmetry.space_group_name_H-M   'P 1'
#
loop_
_entity.id
_entity.type
_entity.pdbx_description
1 polymer ?
#
loop_
_entity_poly.entity_id
_entity_poly.type
_entity_poly.pdbx_seq_one_letter_code
_entity_poly.pdbx_strand_id
1 'polypeptide(L)'
;MSVVKIFRSDLPKKDQKFVRDAIVALDEQLRLNTKDGRVDPRADEFAAAIQRVLDKRFQPSFHVLVGFGTQLGYALKYRPGTMGLFRLNETTVLVYKSPRVEILPSGRVAGAPSDPAAPHSEEYGASRTDSGATPAEDDSREDGSPGGKRIRVVEASPDPDDQDSPASCAVKRALSIVTQRVKTEDTKDFQLLAQEVRRQLTDQLGPIWHVMVGRDFVTCRPKGCRSYLLLQWGRHRVQCYQHEQGASQGGLLGLMMKGDMWGFVTFLAMVLFFLVLTFRKQLCGVNAVEIPSDFGIVGTILTDIYRTVCSEAASDVLLFGLFVLFVASMAMKFVKARMKRE
;
A
#
# COMPACT_ATOMS: atom_id res chain seq x y z
N MET A 1 30.37 -14.83 13.70
CA MET A 1 28.90 -14.82 13.54
C MET A 1 28.44 -13.40 13.46
N SER A 2 27.64 -13.08 12.44
CA SER A 2 27.06 -11.76 12.22
C SER A 2 26.08 -11.41 13.34
N VAL A 3 26.25 -10.26 14.00
CA VAL A 3 25.35 -9.81 15.08
C VAL A 3 24.39 -8.77 14.53
N VAL A 4 23.10 -9.12 14.51
CA VAL A 4 22.02 -8.20 14.11
C VAL A 4 21.44 -7.52 15.35
N LYS A 5 21.59 -6.20 15.43
CA LYS A 5 21.00 -5.34 16.46
C LYS A 5 19.67 -4.78 15.95
N ILE A 6 18.65 -4.78 16.80
CA ILE A 6 17.38 -4.11 16.51
C ILE A 6 17.56 -2.65 16.90
N PHE A 7 17.52 -1.73 15.93
CA PHE A 7 17.64 -0.31 16.21
C PHE A 7 16.26 0.30 16.54
N ARG A 8 15.25 -0.08 15.77
CA ARG A 8 13.85 0.33 16.00
C ARG A 8 12.92 -0.72 15.42
N SER A 9 11.83 -1.06 16.09
CA SER A 9 10.80 -1.91 15.48
C SER A 9 9.48 -1.79 16.21
N ASP A 10 8.38 -1.81 15.46
CA ASP A 10 7.04 -2.00 16.00
C ASP A 10 6.52 -3.44 15.78
N LEU A 11 7.30 -4.30 15.12
CA LEU A 11 6.95 -5.71 14.90
C LEU A 11 6.73 -6.43 16.25
N PRO A 12 5.81 -7.42 16.31
CA PRO A 12 5.72 -8.31 17.47
C PRO A 12 7.06 -9.00 17.77
N LYS A 13 7.42 -9.20 19.04
CA LYS A 13 8.72 -9.81 19.45
C LYS A 13 9.03 -11.14 18.73
N LYS A 14 8.01 -11.98 18.53
CA LYS A 14 8.13 -13.24 17.79
C LYS A 14 8.55 -13.03 16.32
N ASP A 15 8.05 -11.96 15.71
CA ASP A 15 8.32 -11.62 14.31
C ASP A 15 9.66 -10.89 14.21
N GLN A 16 10.03 -10.05 15.18
CA GLN A 16 11.38 -9.47 15.28
C GLN A 16 12.46 -10.55 15.26
N LYS A 17 12.30 -11.61 16.07
CA LYS A 17 13.22 -12.76 16.07
C LYS A 17 13.31 -13.40 14.69
N PHE A 18 12.17 -13.70 14.07
CA PHE A 18 12.14 -14.30 12.74
C PHE A 18 12.86 -13.44 11.69
N VAL A 19 12.59 -12.13 11.64
CA VAL A 19 13.25 -11.22 10.67
C VAL A 19 14.76 -11.18 10.92
N ARG A 20 15.17 -11.09 12.19
CA ARG A 20 16.59 -11.09 12.57
C ARG A 20 17.30 -12.36 12.13
N ASP A 21 16.71 -13.52 12.42
CA ASP A 21 17.29 -14.82 12.09
C ASP A 21 17.37 -15.01 10.57
N ALA A 22 16.37 -14.50 9.81
CA ALA A 22 16.39 -14.49 8.35
C ALA A 22 17.50 -13.58 7.76
N ILE A 23 17.71 -12.40 8.35
CA ILE A 23 18.81 -11.48 7.96
C ILE A 23 20.17 -12.17 8.16
N VAL A 24 20.39 -12.82 9.31
CA VAL A 24 21.65 -13.54 9.58
C VAL A 24 21.85 -14.68 8.59
N ALA A 25 20.84 -15.53 8.37
CA ALA A 25 20.97 -16.67 7.48
C ALA A 25 21.27 -16.25 6.02
N LEU A 26 20.61 -15.19 5.54
CA LEU A 26 20.84 -14.68 4.19
C LEU A 26 22.19 -13.96 4.06
N ASP A 27 22.65 -13.28 5.11
CA ASP A 27 23.98 -12.66 5.14
C ASP A 27 25.09 -13.72 5.14
N GLU A 28 24.93 -14.80 5.90
CA GLU A 28 25.90 -15.92 5.90
C GLU A 28 25.94 -16.63 4.54
N GLN A 29 24.80 -16.76 3.87
CA GLN A 29 24.68 -17.36 2.54
C GLN A 29 25.29 -16.46 1.46
N LEU A 30 24.92 -15.18 1.43
CA LEU A 30 25.35 -14.24 0.39
C LEU A 30 26.67 -13.56 0.71
N ARG A 31 27.18 -13.65 1.94
CA ARG A 31 28.44 -13.07 2.43
C ARG A 31 28.64 -11.62 2.02
N LEU A 32 27.72 -10.73 2.41
CA LEU A 32 27.80 -9.32 2.03
C LEU A 32 29.12 -8.70 2.47
N ASN A 33 29.84 -8.11 1.52
CA ASN A 33 31.06 -7.37 1.72
C ASN A 33 30.72 -5.90 1.96
N THR A 34 30.71 -5.51 3.22
CA THR A 34 30.35 -4.15 3.65
C THR A 34 31.56 -3.26 3.84
N LYS A 35 32.75 -3.64 3.33
CA LYS A 35 33.96 -2.85 3.49
C LYS A 35 33.79 -1.48 2.84
N ASP A 36 34.24 -0.45 3.55
CA ASP A 36 34.29 0.95 3.11
C ASP A 36 32.92 1.61 2.86
N GLY A 37 31.84 1.08 3.44
CA GLY A 37 30.49 1.65 3.32
C GLY A 37 29.90 1.64 1.91
N ARG A 38 30.54 0.94 0.96
CA ARG A 38 30.07 0.84 -0.43
C ARG A 38 28.95 -0.20 -0.56
N VAL A 39 28.07 -0.01 -1.56
CA VAL A 39 27.04 -0.99 -1.91
C VAL A 39 27.69 -2.30 -2.38
N ASP A 40 27.40 -3.42 -1.71
CA ASP A 40 27.76 -4.74 -2.21
C ASP A 40 26.94 -5.06 -3.48
N PRO A 41 27.55 -5.60 -4.56
CA PRO A 41 26.82 -5.94 -5.79
C PRO A 41 25.67 -6.96 -5.58
N ARG A 42 25.68 -7.72 -4.48
CA ARG A 42 24.62 -8.68 -4.10
C ARG A 42 23.59 -8.06 -3.16
N ALA A 43 23.67 -6.77 -2.85
CA ALA A 43 22.72 -6.10 -1.98
C ALA A 43 21.28 -6.18 -2.52
N ASP A 44 21.11 -6.08 -3.84
CA ASP A 44 19.81 -6.23 -4.50
C ASP A 44 19.26 -7.65 -4.32
N GLU A 45 20.11 -8.67 -4.48
CA GLU A 45 19.75 -10.07 -4.27
C GLU A 45 19.35 -10.33 -2.82
N PHE A 46 20.11 -9.77 -1.87
CA PHE A 46 19.84 -9.86 -0.44
C PHE A 46 18.51 -9.20 -0.07
N ALA A 47 18.26 -7.97 -0.53
CA ALA A 47 16.99 -7.27 -0.31
C ALA A 47 15.81 -8.09 -0.88
N ALA A 48 15.96 -8.61 -2.10
CA ALA A 48 14.93 -9.41 -2.75
C ALA A 48 14.70 -10.76 -2.06
N ALA A 49 15.74 -11.38 -1.51
CA ALA A 49 15.64 -12.61 -0.74
C ALA A 49 14.90 -12.38 0.58
N ILE A 50 15.24 -11.31 1.33
CA ILE A 50 14.52 -10.93 2.55
C ILE A 50 13.05 -10.68 2.21
N GLN A 51 12.77 -9.86 1.18
CA GLN A 51 11.38 -9.57 0.82
C GLN A 51 10.59 -10.84 0.52
N ARG A 52 11.16 -11.78 -0.25
CA ARG A 52 10.51 -13.08 -0.55
C ARG A 52 10.21 -13.88 0.70
N VAL A 53 11.14 -13.94 1.66
CA VAL A 53 10.94 -14.64 2.94
C VAL A 53 9.81 -14.00 3.74
N LEU A 54 9.78 -12.67 3.82
CA LEU A 54 8.74 -11.93 4.55
C LEU A 54 7.37 -12.07 3.89
N ASP A 55 7.29 -11.91 2.56
CA ASP A 55 6.06 -12.03 1.80
C ASP A 55 5.47 -13.45 1.90
N LYS A 56 6.32 -14.48 1.91
CA LYS A 56 5.90 -15.87 2.12
C LYS A 56 5.36 -16.10 3.52
N ARG A 57 5.99 -15.54 4.56
CA ARG A 57 5.60 -15.77 5.96
C ARG A 57 4.37 -14.97 6.37
N PHE A 58 4.31 -13.72 5.96
CA PHE A 58 3.39 -12.73 6.52
C PHE A 58 2.35 -12.23 5.51
N GLN A 59 2.25 -12.86 4.34
CA GLN A 59 1.53 -12.38 3.15
C GLN A 59 2.27 -11.26 2.42
N PRO A 60 2.07 -11.13 1.09
CA PRO A 60 2.76 -10.14 0.25
C PRO A 60 2.59 -8.69 0.70
N SER A 61 3.45 -7.83 0.15
CA SER A 61 3.52 -6.36 0.31
C SER A 61 4.52 -5.86 1.35
N PHE A 62 5.54 -6.66 1.70
CA PHE A 62 6.72 -6.12 2.37
C PHE A 62 7.60 -5.35 1.39
N HIS A 63 8.20 -4.29 1.91
CA HIS A 63 9.26 -3.54 1.27
C HIS A 63 10.52 -3.72 2.11
N VAL A 64 11.64 -3.89 1.42
CA VAL A 64 12.96 -4.02 2.03
C VAL A 64 13.87 -2.97 1.42
N LEU A 65 14.49 -2.20 2.28
CA LEU A 65 15.57 -1.28 1.96
C LEU A 65 16.82 -1.72 2.70
N VAL A 66 17.94 -1.73 1.99
CA VAL A 66 19.25 -2.05 2.53
C VAL A 66 20.17 -0.86 2.28
N GLY A 67 20.56 -0.15 3.34
CA GLY A 67 21.52 0.94 3.29
C GLY A 67 22.87 0.51 3.83
N PHE A 68 23.94 1.06 3.26
CA PHE A 68 25.31 0.84 3.69
C PHE A 68 25.83 2.10 4.38
N GLY A 69 26.48 1.92 5.54
CA GLY A 69 26.98 3.01 6.37
C GLY A 69 25.94 3.58 7.35
N THR A 70 26.28 4.74 7.92
CA THR A 70 25.56 5.31 9.07
C THR A 70 24.44 6.28 8.69
N GLN A 71 24.40 6.77 7.46
CA GLN A 71 23.51 7.87 7.06
C GLN A 71 22.44 7.39 6.08
N LEU A 72 21.29 6.99 6.65
CA LEU A 72 20.07 6.69 5.92
C LEU A 72 18.91 7.46 6.56
N GLY A 73 18.29 8.34 5.80
CA GLY A 73 17.05 9.02 6.14
C GLY A 73 15.86 8.39 5.42
N TYR A 74 14.74 8.28 6.11
CA TYR A 74 13.52 7.74 5.50
C TYR A 74 12.27 8.40 6.08
N ALA A 75 11.28 8.62 5.22
CA ALA A 75 9.96 9.06 5.61
C ALA A 75 8.93 8.22 4.86
N LEU A 76 8.26 7.33 5.59
CA LEU A 76 7.47 6.26 5.01
C LEU A 76 6.11 6.19 5.71
N LYS A 77 5.07 5.83 4.97
CA LYS A 77 3.79 5.44 5.55
C LYS A 77 3.75 3.92 5.66
N TYR A 78 3.54 3.38 6.85
CA TYR A 78 3.50 1.93 7.05
C TYR A 78 2.34 1.53 7.96
N ARG A 79 2.03 0.24 7.99
CA ARG A 79 1.01 -0.30 8.91
C ARG A 79 1.60 -0.49 10.30
N PRO A 80 0.89 -0.13 11.38
CA PRO A 80 1.34 -0.44 12.72
C PRO A 80 1.63 -1.93 12.89
N GLY A 81 2.71 -2.26 13.57
CA GLY A 81 3.15 -3.63 13.82
C GLY A 81 3.85 -4.32 12.66
N THR A 82 4.36 -3.57 11.66
CA THR A 82 4.95 -4.17 10.44
C THR A 82 6.33 -3.64 10.05
N MET A 83 6.88 -2.68 10.79
CA MET A 83 8.14 -2.01 10.52
C MET A 83 9.26 -2.47 11.46
N GLY A 84 10.43 -2.70 10.90
CA GLY A 84 11.65 -2.98 11.65
C GLY A 84 12.87 -2.41 10.96
N LEU A 85 13.73 -1.78 11.74
CA LEU A 85 15.03 -1.26 11.37
C LEU A 85 16.09 -2.05 12.13
N PHE A 86 16.82 -2.86 11.38
CA PHE A 86 17.85 -3.77 11.88
C PHE A 86 19.21 -3.28 11.42
N ARG A 87 20.22 -3.45 12.26
CA ARG A 87 21.61 -3.12 11.94
C ARG A 87 22.45 -4.39 12.01
N LEU A 88 23.05 -4.72 10.87
CA LEU A 88 23.96 -5.85 10.67
C LEU A 88 25.33 -5.27 10.31
N ASN A 89 26.25 -5.22 11.25
CA ASN A 89 27.53 -4.50 11.09
C ASN A 89 27.27 -3.04 10.69
N GLU A 90 27.77 -2.61 9.53
CA GLU A 90 27.53 -1.28 8.92
C GLU A 90 26.34 -1.26 7.95
N THR A 91 25.64 -2.39 7.78
CA THR A 91 24.45 -2.49 6.95
C THR A 91 23.21 -2.20 7.77
N THR A 92 22.36 -1.31 7.27
CA THR A 92 21.05 -1.01 7.84
C THR A 92 19.97 -1.65 6.97
N VAL A 93 19.14 -2.51 7.55
CA VAL A 93 18.03 -3.19 6.89
C VAL A 93 16.71 -2.66 7.43
N LEU A 94 15.97 -1.94 6.60
CA LEU A 94 14.64 -1.44 6.90
C LEU A 94 13.61 -2.31 6.20
N VAL A 95 12.71 -2.91 6.98
CA VAL A 95 11.57 -3.68 6.47
C VAL A 95 10.29 -3.00 6.93
N TYR A 96 9.27 -2.96 6.07
CA TYR A 96 7.96 -2.43 6.43
C TYR A 96 6.87 -2.91 5.47
N LYS A 97 5.60 -2.79 5.86
CA LYS A 97 4.45 -2.96 4.96
C LYS A 97 3.74 -1.64 4.72
N SER A 98 3.54 -1.28 3.46
CA SER A 98 2.73 -0.13 3.09
C SER A 98 1.23 -0.38 3.34
N PRO A 99 0.44 0.67 3.65
CA PRO A 99 -1.01 0.58 3.67
C PRO A 99 -1.56 0.16 2.30
N ARG A 100 -2.62 -0.65 2.27
CA ARG A 100 -3.30 -1.05 1.00
C ARG A 100 -4.21 0.05 0.47
N VAL A 101 -4.90 0.73 1.38
CA VAL A 101 -5.83 1.82 1.11
C VAL A 101 -5.64 2.81 2.24
N GLU A 102 -5.54 4.09 1.90
CA GLU A 102 -5.67 5.14 2.89
C GLU A 102 -7.10 5.65 2.84
N ILE A 103 -7.81 5.51 3.96
CA ILE A 103 -9.07 6.20 4.15
C ILE A 103 -8.68 7.63 4.45
N LEU A 104 -8.72 8.50 3.43
CA LEU A 104 -8.62 9.93 3.66
C LEU A 104 -9.76 10.31 4.61
N PRO A 105 -9.50 11.02 5.71
CA PRO A 105 -10.57 11.50 6.58
C PRO A 105 -11.51 12.34 5.70
N SER A 106 -12.78 11.94 5.62
CA SER A 106 -13.77 12.35 4.62
C SER A 106 -14.19 13.84 4.64
N GLY A 107 -13.37 14.74 5.19
CA GLY A 107 -13.73 16.14 5.44
C GLY A 107 -12.65 17.19 5.16
N ARG A 108 -11.47 16.82 4.61
CA ARG A 108 -10.49 17.85 4.20
C ARG A 108 -10.77 18.31 2.78
N VAL A 109 -11.53 19.40 2.66
CA VAL A 109 -11.68 20.18 1.43
C VAL A 109 -10.28 20.64 0.99
N ALA A 110 -9.91 20.31 -0.26
CA ALA A 110 -8.66 20.76 -0.86
C ALA A 110 -8.62 22.30 -0.86
N GLY A 111 -7.84 22.90 0.05
CA GLY A 111 -7.73 24.35 0.19
C GLY A 111 -7.67 24.85 1.64
N ALA A 112 -8.06 24.04 2.63
CA ALA A 112 -7.81 24.40 4.02
C ALA A 112 -6.32 24.17 4.35
N PRO A 113 -5.59 25.20 4.84
CA PRO A 113 -4.23 25.01 5.33
C PRO A 113 -4.25 23.88 6.36
N SER A 114 -3.39 22.90 6.15
CA SER A 114 -3.26 21.75 7.04
C SER A 114 -2.84 22.26 8.41
N ASP A 115 -3.78 22.29 9.36
CA ASP A 115 -3.41 22.30 10.76
C ASP A 115 -2.44 21.13 10.99
N PRO A 116 -1.25 21.37 11.58
CA PRO A 116 -0.20 20.36 11.73
C PRO A 116 -0.60 19.18 12.64
N ALA A 117 -1.83 19.18 13.16
CA ALA A 117 -2.42 18.07 13.89
C ALA A 117 -2.92 16.95 12.95
N ALA A 118 -2.00 16.24 12.31
CA ALA A 118 -2.25 14.86 11.92
C ALA A 118 -2.08 13.96 13.16
N PRO A 119 -2.95 12.96 13.39
CA PRO A 119 -2.91 12.15 14.59
C PRO A 119 -1.63 11.30 14.59
N HIS A 120 -0.82 11.48 15.63
CA HIS A 120 0.37 10.69 15.95
C HIS A 120 1.35 10.47 14.78
N SER A 121 1.90 11.55 14.22
CA SER A 121 3.36 11.59 14.25
C SER A 121 3.72 11.79 15.73
N GLU A 122 3.76 10.70 16.51
CA GLU A 122 4.49 10.73 17.77
C GLU A 122 5.78 11.45 17.47
N GLU A 123 6.00 12.56 18.14
CA GLU A 123 7.23 13.32 18.20
C GLU A 123 8.39 12.35 17.97
N TYR A 124 8.83 12.27 16.71
CA TYR A 124 9.84 11.30 16.29
C TYR A 124 11.08 11.89 16.88
N GLY A 125 11.38 11.51 18.13
CA GLY A 125 12.67 11.75 18.72
C GLY A 125 13.66 11.27 17.68
N ALA A 126 14.33 12.22 17.03
CA ALA A 126 15.69 12.01 16.64
C ALA A 126 16.36 11.62 17.95
N SER A 127 16.33 10.32 18.27
CA SER A 127 17.29 9.73 19.17
C SER A 127 18.57 10.18 18.53
N ARG A 128 19.17 11.23 19.09
CA ARG A 128 20.55 11.61 18.85
C ARG A 128 21.24 10.27 18.83
N THR A 129 21.60 9.82 17.64
CA THR A 129 22.58 8.76 17.54
C THR A 129 23.70 9.33 18.36
N ASP A 130 24.00 8.68 19.47
CA ASP A 130 25.21 8.92 20.21
C ASP A 130 26.31 8.55 19.22
N SER A 131 26.62 9.52 18.38
CA SER A 131 27.62 9.46 17.33
C SER A 131 28.91 9.51 18.10
N GLY A 132 29.25 8.38 18.74
CA GLY A 132 30.60 8.11 19.18
C GLY A 132 31.47 8.45 17.99
N ALA A 133 32.29 9.50 18.18
CA ALA A 133 32.97 10.24 17.14
C ALA A 133 33.50 9.29 16.05
N THR A 134 32.80 9.25 14.92
CA THR A 134 33.32 8.60 13.72
C THR A 134 34.59 9.37 13.35
N PRO A 135 35.74 8.71 13.12
CA PRO A 135 36.91 9.38 12.60
C PRO A 135 36.50 10.17 11.36
N ALA A 136 36.84 11.46 11.32
CA ALA A 136 36.65 12.27 10.14
C ALA A 136 37.49 11.63 9.03
N GLU A 137 36.85 10.82 8.18
CA GLU A 137 37.49 10.32 6.97
C GLU A 137 37.77 11.53 6.07
N ASP A 138 39.06 11.77 5.88
CA ASP A 138 39.66 12.79 5.04
C ASP A 138 39.35 12.47 3.57
N ASP A 139 38.18 12.93 3.11
CA ASP A 139 37.66 12.81 1.73
C ASP A 139 38.30 13.88 0.81
N SER A 140 39.60 14.15 0.94
CA SER A 140 40.35 15.22 0.27
C SER A 140 40.70 14.93 -1.20
N ARG A 141 39.87 14.15 -1.90
CA ARG A 141 39.88 14.05 -3.37
C ARG A 141 38.59 14.63 -3.96
N GLU A 142 38.35 15.90 -3.67
CA GLU A 142 37.45 16.72 -4.49
C GLU A 142 38.30 17.47 -5.52
N ASP A 143 38.27 16.93 -6.73
CA ASP A 143 38.82 17.52 -7.94
C ASP A 143 38.16 18.90 -8.14
N GLY A 144 38.98 19.96 -8.10
CA GLY A 144 38.60 21.35 -7.79
C GLY A 144 37.81 22.10 -8.86
N SER A 145 36.70 21.53 -9.34
CA SER A 145 35.73 22.29 -10.13
C SER A 145 34.64 22.84 -9.19
N PRO A 146 34.40 24.16 -9.11
CA PRO A 146 33.31 24.76 -8.33
C PRO A 146 31.91 24.47 -8.92
N GLY A 147 31.76 23.35 -9.62
CA GLY A 147 30.52 22.89 -10.22
C GLY A 147 29.60 22.34 -9.14
N GLY A 148 28.49 23.04 -8.89
CA GLY A 148 27.45 22.59 -7.96
C GLY A 148 27.05 21.12 -8.18
N LYS A 149 26.71 20.43 -7.10
CA LYS A 149 26.35 18.99 -7.09
C LYS A 149 25.34 18.69 -8.20
N ARG A 150 25.79 18.00 -9.26
CA ARG A 150 24.95 17.64 -10.41
C ARG A 150 23.85 16.67 -9.96
N ILE A 151 22.60 17.00 -10.30
CA ILE A 151 21.45 16.13 -10.11
C ILE A 151 21.23 15.33 -11.39
N ARG A 152 21.12 14.01 -11.26
CA ARG A 152 20.86 13.07 -12.36
C ARG A 152 19.64 12.22 -12.02
N VAL A 153 18.69 12.12 -12.94
CA VAL A 153 17.60 11.13 -12.85
C VAL A 153 18.20 9.76 -13.21
N VAL A 154 18.14 8.81 -12.28
CA VAL A 154 18.63 7.44 -12.49
C VAL A 154 17.53 6.57 -13.09
N GLU A 155 16.32 6.67 -12.53
CA GLU A 155 15.17 5.90 -12.96
C GLU A 155 13.89 6.69 -12.64
N ALA A 156 12.91 6.63 -13.54
CA ALA A 156 11.61 7.24 -13.35
C ALA A 156 10.53 6.36 -14.00
N SER A 157 9.37 6.25 -13.36
CA SER A 157 8.24 5.49 -13.89
C SER A 157 6.91 6.13 -13.51
N PRO A 158 6.03 6.44 -14.50
CA PRO A 158 6.27 6.35 -15.95
C PRO A 158 7.44 7.24 -16.41
N ASP A 159 7.90 7.01 -17.64
CA ASP A 159 8.98 7.80 -18.24
C ASP A 159 8.56 9.28 -18.25
N PRO A 160 9.37 10.22 -17.72
CA PRO A 160 9.07 11.64 -17.79
C PRO A 160 8.94 12.14 -19.24
N ASP A 161 9.54 11.49 -20.23
CA ASP A 161 9.44 11.96 -21.62
C ASP A 161 8.11 11.56 -22.30
N ASP A 162 7.31 10.71 -21.65
CA ASP A 162 5.93 10.42 -22.05
C ASP A 162 5.03 11.65 -21.77
N GLN A 163 4.85 12.52 -22.76
CA GLN A 163 4.21 13.83 -22.55
C GLN A 163 2.71 13.75 -22.27
N ASP A 164 2.05 12.67 -22.69
CA ASP A 164 0.58 12.61 -22.72
C ASP A 164 -0.01 11.83 -21.53
N SER A 165 0.82 11.18 -20.71
CA SER A 165 0.34 10.44 -19.55
C SER A 165 0.17 11.33 -18.30
N PRO A 166 -0.99 11.33 -17.63
CA PRO A 166 -1.18 12.06 -16.38
C PRO A 166 -0.21 11.59 -15.26
N ALA A 167 0.24 10.34 -15.32
CA ALA A 167 1.24 9.83 -14.39
C ALA A 167 2.65 10.41 -14.66
N SER A 168 2.98 10.74 -15.91
CA SER A 168 4.23 11.44 -16.25
C SER A 168 4.23 12.88 -15.72
N CYS A 169 3.10 13.58 -15.79
CA CYS A 169 2.95 14.90 -15.17
C CYS A 169 3.24 14.85 -13.65
N ALA A 170 2.76 13.83 -12.94
CA ALA A 170 3.02 13.66 -11.51
C ALA A 170 4.51 13.42 -11.21
N VAL A 171 5.19 12.60 -12.02
CA VAL A 171 6.63 12.35 -11.89
C VAL A 171 7.45 13.62 -12.17
N LYS A 172 7.10 14.42 -13.19
CA LYS A 172 7.75 15.72 -13.46
C LYS A 172 7.61 16.70 -12.30
N ARG A 173 6.42 16.79 -11.72
CA ARG A 173 6.20 17.65 -10.54
C ARG A 173 6.97 17.14 -9.32
N ALA A 174 6.98 15.82 -9.09
CA ALA A 174 7.76 15.21 -8.02
C ALA A 174 9.26 15.49 -8.20
N LEU A 175 9.78 15.36 -9.43
CA LEU A 175 11.15 15.69 -9.78
C LEU A 175 11.48 17.16 -9.49
N SER A 176 10.58 18.08 -9.83
CA SER A 176 10.74 19.52 -9.53
C SER A 176 10.83 19.77 -8.02
N ILE A 177 9.90 19.21 -7.23
CA ILE A 177 9.87 19.33 -5.77
C ILE A 177 11.17 18.81 -5.14
N VAL A 178 11.57 17.58 -5.50
CA VAL A 178 12.79 16.97 -4.94
C VAL A 178 14.02 17.76 -5.34
N THR A 179 14.12 18.17 -6.61
CA THR A 179 15.25 18.95 -7.12
C THR A 179 15.37 20.31 -6.42
N GLN A 180 14.24 21.00 -6.22
CA GLN A 180 14.22 22.26 -5.50
C GLN A 180 14.71 22.06 -4.08
N ARG A 181 14.16 21.07 -3.36
CA ARG A 181 14.50 20.85 -1.95
C ARG A 181 15.97 20.48 -1.78
N VAL A 182 16.45 19.54 -2.58
CA VAL A 182 17.84 19.08 -2.58
C VAL A 182 18.85 20.20 -2.91
N LYS A 183 18.46 21.18 -3.74
CA LYS A 183 19.32 22.35 -4.03
C LYS A 183 19.37 23.37 -2.89
N THR A 184 18.26 23.55 -2.18
CA THR A 184 18.15 24.54 -1.09
C THR A 184 18.74 24.04 0.23
N GLU A 185 18.84 22.72 0.40
CA GLU A 185 19.24 22.14 1.67
C GLU A 185 20.74 21.81 1.68
N ASP A 186 21.48 22.52 2.55
CA ASP A 186 22.83 22.11 2.97
C ASP A 186 22.75 21.09 4.13
N THR A 187 21.67 20.31 4.18
CA THR A 187 21.43 19.41 5.30
C THR A 187 22.35 18.21 5.24
N LYS A 188 23.23 18.14 6.23
CA LYS A 188 23.93 16.92 6.64
C LYS A 188 22.96 15.84 7.21
N ASP A 189 21.71 16.21 7.47
CA ASP A 189 20.69 15.32 8.03
C ASP A 189 19.72 14.80 6.95
N PHE A 190 19.95 13.56 6.51
CA PHE A 190 19.07 12.89 5.54
C PHE A 190 17.68 12.57 6.08
N GLN A 191 17.53 12.43 7.40
CA GLN A 191 16.24 12.13 7.99
C GLN A 191 15.29 13.31 7.88
N LEU A 192 15.80 14.52 8.14
CA LEU A 192 15.04 15.77 7.96
C LEU A 192 14.67 16.00 6.49
N LEU A 193 15.64 15.84 5.58
CA LEU A 193 15.40 15.97 4.13
C LEU A 193 14.32 14.98 3.65
N ALA A 194 14.38 13.71 4.08
CA ALA A 194 13.37 12.72 3.71
C ALA A 194 11.96 13.10 4.19
N GLN A 195 11.84 13.61 5.43
CA GLN A 195 10.57 14.04 6.01
C GLN A 195 9.98 15.22 5.24
N GLU A 196 10.79 16.23 4.94
CA GLU A 196 10.35 17.44 4.27
C GLU A 196 9.97 17.19 2.81
N VAL A 197 10.77 16.41 2.08
CA VAL A 197 10.43 15.98 0.72
C VAL A 197 9.10 15.21 0.73
N ARG A 198 8.90 14.28 1.68
CA ARG A 198 7.63 13.53 1.78
C ARG A 198 6.46 14.46 2.06
N ARG A 199 6.63 15.43 2.96
CA ARG A 199 5.60 16.41 3.31
C ARG A 199 5.16 17.19 2.05
N GLN A 200 6.11 17.76 1.32
CA GLN A 200 5.82 18.51 0.09
C GLN A 200 5.18 17.65 -1.00
N LEU A 201 5.67 16.43 -1.22
CA LEU A 201 5.07 15.50 -2.16
C LEU A 201 3.63 15.15 -1.76
N THR A 202 3.38 14.95 -0.47
CA THR A 202 2.04 14.65 0.06
C THR A 202 1.08 15.82 -0.11
N ASP A 203 1.54 17.03 0.20
CA ASP A 203 0.74 18.25 0.12
C ASP A 203 0.37 18.59 -1.34
N GLN A 204 1.29 18.38 -2.28
CA GLN A 204 1.11 18.80 -3.68
C GLN A 204 0.58 17.70 -4.61
N LEU A 205 0.96 16.43 -4.38
CA LEU A 205 0.69 15.31 -5.29
C LEU A 205 -0.20 14.23 -4.66
N GLY A 206 -0.72 14.49 -3.45
CA GLY A 206 -1.59 13.59 -2.72
C GLY A 206 -0.85 12.55 -1.89
N PRO A 207 -1.60 11.70 -1.18
CA PRO A 207 -1.06 10.85 -0.11
C PRO A 207 -0.16 9.70 -0.56
N ILE A 208 0.45 9.04 0.44
CA ILE A 208 1.26 7.81 0.33
C ILE A 208 2.52 7.97 -0.52
N TRP A 209 3.26 9.06 -0.29
CA TRP A 209 4.65 9.10 -0.71
C TRP A 209 5.56 8.43 0.31
N HIS A 210 6.49 7.65 -0.23
CA HIS A 210 7.60 7.04 0.47
C HIS A 210 8.88 7.70 -0.02
N VAL A 211 9.69 8.22 0.89
CA VAL A 211 10.92 8.93 0.57
C VAL A 211 12.08 8.31 1.34
N MET A 212 13.16 8.03 0.63
CA MET A 212 14.40 7.48 1.17
C MET A 212 15.57 8.29 0.65
N VAL A 213 16.50 8.63 1.54
CA VAL A 213 17.66 9.46 1.24
C VAL A 213 18.88 8.82 1.89
N GLY A 214 19.96 8.65 1.14
CA GLY A 214 21.20 8.08 1.68
C GLY A 214 22.31 8.12 0.64
N ARG A 215 23.55 7.83 1.06
CA ARG A 215 24.69 7.73 0.13
C ARG A 215 24.54 6.50 -0.76
N ASP A 216 24.40 5.36 -0.12
CA ASP A 216 24.50 4.04 -0.73
C ASP A 216 23.40 3.14 -0.18
N PHE A 217 22.31 3.00 -0.92
CA PHE A 217 21.23 2.08 -0.55
C PHE A 217 20.61 1.44 -1.77
N VAL A 218 20.01 0.27 -1.54
CA VAL A 218 19.23 -0.47 -2.51
C VAL A 218 17.85 -0.75 -1.95
N THR A 219 16.88 -0.80 -2.85
CA THR A 219 15.51 -1.20 -2.52
C THR A 219 15.00 -2.13 -3.58
N CYS A 220 14.14 -3.06 -3.17
CA CYS A 220 13.36 -3.79 -4.14
C CYS A 220 12.32 -2.85 -4.73
N ARG A 221 12.31 -2.74 -6.07
CA ARG A 221 11.32 -1.91 -6.78
C ARG A 221 9.91 -2.31 -6.33
N PRO A 222 9.15 -1.40 -5.71
CA PRO A 222 7.84 -1.74 -5.20
C PRO A 222 6.90 -2.06 -6.37
N LYS A 223 6.20 -3.19 -6.28
CA LYS A 223 5.19 -3.59 -7.29
C LYS A 223 3.94 -2.72 -7.14
N GLY A 224 3.27 -2.41 -8.26
CA GLY A 224 2.04 -1.62 -8.25
C GLY A 224 2.26 -0.18 -7.78
N CYS A 225 3.29 0.49 -8.32
CA CYS A 225 3.51 1.90 -8.06
C CYS A 225 2.92 2.74 -9.18
N ARG A 226 2.23 3.82 -8.79
CA ARG A 226 1.71 4.83 -9.70
C ARG A 226 2.82 5.76 -10.19
N SER A 227 3.73 6.09 -9.28
CA SER A 227 4.85 6.97 -9.55
C SER A 227 6.08 6.46 -8.83
N TYR A 228 7.21 6.49 -9.53
CA TYR A 228 8.50 6.11 -8.99
C TYR A 228 9.56 7.06 -9.55
N LEU A 229 10.47 7.47 -8.68
CA LEU A 229 11.54 8.40 -8.98
C LEU A 229 12.77 8.03 -8.17
N LEU A 230 13.89 7.82 -8.85
CA LEU A 230 15.19 7.62 -8.27
C LEU A 230 16.15 8.67 -8.83
N LEU A 231 16.67 9.50 -7.95
CA LEU A 231 17.58 10.59 -8.26
C LEU A 231 18.94 10.34 -7.63
N GLN A 232 19.98 10.80 -8.32
CA GLN A 232 21.33 10.90 -7.80
C GLN A 232 21.71 12.37 -7.67
N TRP A 233 22.16 12.76 -6.48
CA TRP A 233 22.60 14.09 -6.12
C TRP A 233 24.01 14.01 -5.54
N GLY A 234 25.01 14.29 -6.38
CA GLY A 234 26.42 14.01 -6.04
C GLY A 234 26.61 12.53 -5.70
N ARG A 235 27.06 12.24 -4.47
CA ARG A 235 27.23 10.86 -3.95
C ARG A 235 25.98 10.32 -3.25
N HIS A 236 24.88 11.08 -3.21
CA HIS A 236 23.65 10.68 -2.54
C HIS A 236 22.60 10.23 -3.54
N ARG A 237 21.68 9.39 -3.06
CA ARG A 237 20.51 8.94 -3.78
C ARG A 237 19.26 9.39 -3.04
N VAL A 238 18.24 9.77 -3.80
CA VAL A 238 16.90 10.08 -3.29
C VAL A 238 15.91 9.21 -4.06
N GLN A 239 15.25 8.32 -3.34
CA GLN A 239 14.19 7.49 -3.91
C GLN A 239 12.85 7.97 -3.38
N CYS A 240 11.94 8.27 -4.30
CA CYS A 240 10.56 8.64 -4.02
C CYS A 240 9.65 7.70 -4.78
N TYR A 241 8.60 7.19 -4.14
CA TYR A 241 7.58 6.47 -4.86
C TYR A 241 6.21 6.59 -4.21
N GLN A 242 5.18 6.43 -5.03
CA GLN A 242 3.77 6.45 -4.65
C GLN A 242 3.13 5.13 -5.08
N HIS A 243 2.53 4.43 -4.12
CA HIS A 243 1.77 3.23 -4.42
C HIS A 243 0.50 3.56 -5.20
N GLU A 244 0.08 2.64 -6.07
CA GLU A 244 -1.32 2.59 -6.44
C GLU A 244 -2.12 2.33 -5.17
N GLN A 245 -2.80 3.36 -4.68
CA GLN A 245 -4.01 3.12 -3.91
C GLN A 245 -4.91 2.40 -4.89
N GLY A 246 -5.07 1.09 -4.71
CA GLY A 246 -5.99 0.32 -5.55
C GLY A 246 -7.26 1.14 -5.61
N ALA A 247 -7.55 1.69 -6.82
CA ALA A 247 -8.55 2.71 -7.01
C ALA A 247 -9.72 2.27 -6.17
N SER A 248 -10.17 3.10 -5.24
CA SER A 248 -11.20 2.73 -4.29
C SER A 248 -12.40 2.22 -5.08
N GLN A 249 -12.40 0.92 -5.32
CA GLN A 249 -13.46 -0.03 -5.32
C GLN A 249 -14.08 -0.03 -3.90
N GLY A 250 -14.16 1.14 -3.28
CA GLY A 250 -14.95 1.55 -2.13
C GLY A 250 -16.17 2.36 -2.59
N GLY A 251 -16.43 2.46 -3.90
CA GLY A 251 -17.82 2.39 -4.33
C GLY A 251 -18.39 1.02 -3.94
N LEU A 252 -19.69 0.96 -3.64
CA LEU A 252 -20.43 -0.26 -3.31
C LEU A 252 -19.98 -1.47 -4.17
N LEU A 253 -19.72 -1.22 -5.46
CA LEU A 253 -19.30 -2.18 -6.49
C LEU A 253 -17.97 -2.90 -6.24
N GLY A 254 -17.06 -2.33 -5.46
CA GLY A 254 -15.77 -2.96 -5.20
C GLY A 254 -15.68 -3.68 -3.85
N LEU A 255 -16.52 -3.25 -2.90
CA LEU A 255 -17.01 -4.14 -1.84
C LEU A 255 -17.74 -5.34 -2.48
N MET A 256 -18.58 -5.08 -3.50
CA MET A 256 -19.08 -5.96 -4.58
C MET A 256 -18.25 -7.22 -4.84
N MET A 257 -17.02 -6.96 -5.25
CA MET A 257 -16.18 -7.94 -5.93
C MET A 257 -15.16 -8.65 -5.03
N LYS A 258 -15.02 -8.23 -3.76
CA LYS A 258 -14.27 -9.04 -2.80
C LYS A 258 -15.10 -10.27 -2.46
N GLY A 259 -14.51 -11.45 -2.70
CA GLY A 259 -15.19 -12.76 -2.77
C GLY A 259 -16.08 -13.19 -1.60
N ASP A 260 -16.14 -12.42 -0.51
CA ASP A 260 -17.05 -12.63 0.61
C ASP A 260 -18.47 -12.13 0.30
N MET A 261 -18.66 -11.15 -0.60
CA MET A 261 -20.01 -10.67 -0.90
C MET A 261 -20.82 -11.66 -1.73
N TRP A 262 -20.20 -12.58 -2.46
CA TRP A 262 -20.97 -13.64 -3.13
C TRP A 262 -21.73 -14.52 -2.12
N GLY A 263 -21.15 -14.72 -0.93
CA GLY A 263 -21.84 -15.34 0.20
C GLY A 263 -23.05 -14.51 0.66
N PHE A 264 -22.86 -13.20 0.80
CA PHE A 264 -23.91 -12.26 1.19
C PHE A 264 -25.02 -12.13 0.14
N VAL A 265 -24.71 -12.05 -1.16
CA VAL A 265 -25.69 -12.02 -2.25
C VAL A 265 -26.47 -13.32 -2.31
N THR A 266 -25.81 -14.47 -2.13
CA THR A 266 -26.49 -15.77 -2.05
C THR A 266 -27.42 -15.81 -0.82
N PHE A 267 -26.96 -15.33 0.33
CA PHE A 267 -27.77 -15.24 1.55
C PHE A 267 -28.97 -14.30 1.37
N LEU A 268 -28.78 -13.11 0.81
CA LEU A 268 -29.83 -12.14 0.54
C LEU A 268 -30.86 -12.68 -0.45
N ALA A 269 -30.41 -13.32 -1.53
CA ALA A 269 -31.29 -13.99 -2.50
C ALA A 269 -32.10 -15.10 -1.84
N MET A 270 -31.50 -15.89 -0.94
CA MET A 270 -32.18 -16.93 -0.17
C MET A 270 -33.21 -16.33 0.79
N VAL A 271 -32.88 -15.24 1.50
CA VAL A 271 -33.82 -14.53 2.38
C VAL A 271 -34.99 -13.97 1.57
N LEU A 272 -34.73 -13.31 0.44
CA LEU A 272 -35.77 -12.79 -0.45
C LEU A 272 -36.65 -13.92 -0.99
N PHE A 273 -36.07 -15.05 -1.36
CA PHE A 273 -36.80 -16.26 -1.78
C PHE A 273 -37.72 -16.78 -0.67
N PHE A 274 -37.23 -16.91 0.57
CA PHE A 274 -38.04 -17.34 1.71
C PHE A 274 -39.15 -16.33 2.04
N LEU A 275 -38.87 -15.03 1.93
CA LEU A 275 -39.88 -14.00 2.09
C LEU A 275 -40.98 -14.14 1.03
N VAL A 276 -40.61 -14.27 -0.25
CA VAL A 276 -41.59 -14.48 -1.35
C VAL A 276 -42.45 -15.72 -1.10
N LEU A 277 -41.86 -16.85 -0.69
CA LEU A 277 -42.61 -18.07 -0.37
C LEU A 277 -43.54 -17.90 0.84
N THR A 278 -43.07 -17.23 1.90
CA THR A 278 -43.86 -17.01 3.12
C THR A 278 -45.02 -16.06 2.85
N PHE A 279 -44.75 -14.96 2.13
CA PHE A 279 -45.77 -14.02 1.68
C PHE A 279 -46.76 -14.68 0.74
N ARG A 280 -46.35 -15.52 -0.22
CA ARG A 280 -47.28 -16.26 -1.08
C ARG A 280 -48.25 -17.13 -0.27
N LYS A 281 -47.74 -17.86 0.73
CA LYS A 281 -48.58 -18.73 1.58
C LYS A 281 -49.56 -17.94 2.45
N GLN A 282 -49.17 -16.75 2.91
CA GLN A 282 -50.02 -15.90 3.75
C GLN A 282 -50.99 -15.02 2.95
N LEU A 283 -50.55 -14.50 1.81
CA LEU A 283 -51.30 -13.56 0.98
C LEU A 283 -52.24 -14.27 0.01
N CYS A 284 -51.82 -15.38 -0.61
CA CYS A 284 -52.64 -16.09 -1.59
C CYS A 284 -53.53 -17.19 -0.95
N GLY A 285 -53.73 -17.16 0.38
CA GLY A 285 -54.55 -18.12 1.10
C GLY A 285 -56.04 -17.74 1.10
N VAL A 286 -56.85 -18.43 0.28
CA VAL A 286 -58.34 -18.56 0.18
C VAL A 286 -59.23 -17.32 0.28
N ASN A 287 -58.86 -16.24 0.96
CA ASN A 287 -59.63 -15.00 1.00
C ASN A 287 -58.76 -13.90 0.40
N ALA A 288 -59.05 -13.53 -0.85
CA ALA A 288 -58.38 -12.42 -1.52
C ALA A 288 -58.49 -11.16 -0.64
N VAL A 289 -57.34 -10.62 -0.24
CA VAL A 289 -57.30 -9.34 0.48
C VAL A 289 -57.80 -8.27 -0.50
N GLU A 290 -59.01 -7.77 -0.28
CA GLU A 290 -59.51 -6.59 -0.99
C GLU A 290 -58.71 -5.37 -0.49
N ILE A 291 -57.75 -4.92 -1.29
CA ILE A 291 -57.03 -3.68 -1.02
C ILE A 291 -58.01 -2.52 -1.29
N PRO A 292 -58.33 -1.68 -0.28
CA PRO A 292 -59.26 -0.57 -0.47
C PRO A 292 -58.79 0.36 -1.61
N SER A 293 -59.71 0.77 -2.47
CA SER A 293 -59.46 1.65 -3.62
C SER A 293 -58.89 3.03 -3.26
N ASP A 294 -58.93 3.38 -1.98
CA ASP A 294 -58.72 4.73 -1.48
C ASP A 294 -57.22 5.09 -1.39
N PHE A 295 -56.33 4.14 -1.65
CA PHE A 295 -54.87 4.33 -1.63
C PHE A 295 -54.29 4.94 -2.92
N GLY A 296 -55.13 5.29 -3.91
CA GLY A 296 -54.69 5.93 -5.15
C GLY A 296 -53.62 5.13 -5.90
N ILE A 297 -52.59 5.81 -6.41
CA ILE A 297 -51.50 5.21 -7.24
C ILE A 297 -50.73 4.11 -6.49
N VAL A 298 -50.59 4.24 -5.16
CA VAL A 298 -49.89 3.24 -4.35
C VAL A 298 -50.72 1.95 -4.27
N GLY A 299 -52.05 2.05 -4.20
CA GLY A 299 -52.96 0.91 -4.18
C GLY A 299 -52.92 0.10 -5.49
N THR A 300 -52.84 0.77 -6.64
CA THR A 300 -52.70 0.10 -7.94
C THR A 300 -51.37 -0.62 -8.08
N ILE A 301 -50.25 0.01 -7.70
CA ILE A 301 -48.93 -0.63 -7.74
C ILE A 301 -48.89 -1.87 -6.85
N LEU A 302 -49.44 -1.80 -5.63
CA LEU A 302 -49.49 -2.94 -4.71
C LEU A 302 -50.41 -4.06 -5.22
N THR A 303 -51.54 -3.72 -5.85
CA THR A 303 -52.45 -4.69 -6.46
C THR A 303 -51.79 -5.41 -7.65
N ASP A 304 -51.02 -4.70 -8.47
CA ASP A 304 -50.31 -5.29 -9.61
C ASP A 304 -49.13 -6.16 -9.16
N ILE A 305 -48.40 -5.75 -8.11
CA ILE A 305 -47.37 -6.59 -7.48
C ILE A 305 -48.03 -7.85 -6.90
N TYR A 306 -49.14 -7.71 -6.16
CA TYR A 306 -49.87 -8.85 -5.59
C TYR A 306 -50.36 -9.82 -6.67
N ARG A 307 -50.98 -9.33 -7.75
CA ARG A 307 -51.42 -10.16 -8.88
C ARG A 307 -50.25 -10.84 -9.58
N THR A 308 -49.14 -10.13 -9.76
CA THR A 308 -47.92 -10.70 -10.33
C THR A 308 -47.33 -11.78 -9.42
N VAL A 309 -47.36 -11.60 -8.10
CA VAL A 309 -46.80 -12.58 -7.15
C VAL A 309 -47.72 -13.79 -6.94
N CYS A 310 -49.04 -13.61 -6.94
CA CYS A 310 -50.02 -14.70 -6.80
C CYS A 310 -50.37 -15.40 -8.12
N SER A 311 -49.96 -14.86 -9.26
CA SER A 311 -50.04 -15.53 -10.57
C SER A 311 -49.15 -16.78 -10.57
N GLU A 312 -49.74 -17.96 -10.78
CA GLU A 312 -49.01 -19.25 -10.84
C GLU A 312 -47.80 -19.16 -11.78
N ALA A 313 -48.01 -18.64 -13.00
CA ALA A 313 -46.98 -18.54 -14.02
C ALA A 313 -45.82 -17.60 -13.65
N ALA A 314 -46.10 -16.47 -13.00
CA ALA A 314 -45.06 -15.50 -12.63
C ALA A 314 -44.27 -15.99 -11.41
N SER A 315 -44.92 -16.69 -10.48
CA SER A 315 -44.26 -17.27 -9.32
C SER A 315 -43.25 -18.37 -9.70
N ASP A 316 -43.59 -19.21 -10.67
CA ASP A 316 -42.74 -20.31 -11.13
C ASP A 316 -41.53 -19.80 -11.93
N VAL A 317 -41.70 -18.76 -12.75
CA VAL A 317 -40.59 -18.12 -13.47
C VAL A 317 -39.62 -17.45 -12.49
N LEU A 318 -40.13 -16.81 -11.44
CA LEU A 318 -39.29 -16.12 -10.45
C LEU A 318 -38.56 -17.11 -9.53
N LEU A 319 -39.23 -18.19 -9.13
CA LEU A 319 -38.60 -19.33 -8.44
C LEU A 319 -37.52 -19.99 -9.30
N PHE A 320 -37.80 -20.22 -10.58
CA PHE A 320 -36.86 -20.83 -11.52
C PHE A 320 -35.64 -19.92 -11.73
N GLY A 321 -35.84 -18.62 -11.92
CA GLY A 321 -34.74 -17.66 -12.05
C GLY A 321 -33.83 -17.62 -10.81
N LEU A 322 -34.41 -17.61 -9.61
CA LEU A 322 -33.65 -17.67 -8.36
C LEU A 322 -32.93 -19.01 -8.17
N PHE A 323 -33.54 -20.12 -8.56
CA PHE A 323 -32.93 -21.45 -8.53
C PHE A 323 -31.74 -21.55 -9.50
N VAL A 324 -31.86 -21.04 -10.72
CA VAL A 324 -30.76 -21.00 -11.71
C VAL A 324 -29.59 -20.16 -11.19
N LEU A 325 -29.87 -19.00 -10.59
CA LEU A 325 -28.83 -18.17 -9.97
C LEU A 325 -28.13 -18.88 -8.81
N PHE A 326 -28.89 -19.64 -8.00
CA PHE A 326 -28.33 -20.44 -6.91
C PHE A 326 -27.44 -21.58 -7.41
N VAL A 327 -27.88 -22.33 -8.42
CA VAL A 327 -27.09 -23.43 -9.02
C VAL A 327 -25.82 -22.88 -9.69
N ALA A 328 -25.92 -21.79 -10.45
CA ALA A 328 -24.77 -21.12 -11.04
C ALA A 328 -23.76 -20.63 -9.98
N SER A 329 -24.27 -20.11 -8.85
CA SER A 329 -23.45 -19.73 -7.68
C SER A 329 -22.69 -20.91 -7.08
N MET A 330 -23.36 -22.06 -6.89
CA MET A 330 -22.74 -23.28 -6.34
C MET A 330 -21.71 -23.87 -7.30
N ALA A 331 -22.00 -23.89 -8.61
CA ALA A 331 -21.08 -24.36 -9.64
C ALA A 331 -19.79 -23.52 -9.68
N MET A 332 -19.89 -22.19 -9.60
CA MET A 332 -18.71 -21.31 -9.56
C MET A 332 -17.86 -21.51 -8.30
N LYS A 333 -18.47 -21.76 -7.13
CA LYS A 333 -17.74 -22.11 -5.91
C LYS A 333 -16.97 -23.42 -6.07
N PHE A 334 -17.59 -24.42 -6.69
CA PHE A 334 -16.96 -25.71 -6.95
C PHE A 334 -15.76 -25.59 -7.91
N VAL A 335 -15.91 -24.86 -9.02
CA VAL A 335 -14.82 -24.58 -9.97
C VAL A 335 -13.66 -23.86 -9.30
N LYS A 336 -13.94 -22.81 -8.51
CA LYS A 336 -12.90 -22.05 -7.79
C LYS A 336 -12.20 -22.88 -6.73
N ALA A 337 -12.90 -23.79 -6.05
CA ALA A 337 -12.31 -24.72 -5.11
C ALA A 337 -11.40 -25.75 -5.80
N ARG A 338 -11.78 -26.21 -7.00
CA ARG A 338 -10.98 -27.11 -7.82
C ARG A 338 -9.70 -26.44 -8.33
N MET A 339 -9.80 -25.22 -8.88
CA MET A 339 -8.63 -24.44 -9.35
C MET A 339 -7.63 -24.07 -8.24
N LYS A 340 -8.03 -24.12 -6.96
CA LYS A 340 -7.10 -23.91 -5.84
C LYS A 340 -6.37 -25.17 -5.41
N ARG A 341 -6.82 -26.36 -5.84
CA ARG A 341 -6.21 -27.65 -5.51
C ARG A 341 -5.24 -28.14 -6.57
N GLU A 342 -5.37 -27.64 -7.80
CA GLU A 342 -4.44 -27.81 -8.91
C GLU A 342 -3.31 -26.76 -8.84
#